data_AF-A0A2V2G265-F1
#
_entry.id   AF-A0A2V2G265-F1
#
_cell.length_a   1.000
_cell.length_b   1.000
_cell.length_c   1.000
_cell.angle_alpha   90.00
_cell.angle_beta   90.00
_cell.angle_gamma   90.00
#
_symmetry.space_group_name_H-M   'P 1'
#
loop_
_entity.id
_entity.type
_entity.pdbx_description
1 polymer ?
#
loop_
_entity_poly.entity_id
_entity_poly.type
_entity_poly.pdbx_seq_one_letter_code
_entity_poly.pdbx_strand_id
1 'polypeptide(L)'
;MDMELSDIDFSRVRNRNEKRVLNALEQVLADKPGRTGLKLSDAKDVQDIYALALNRLPARYAQPGTIVVGDPVRDEDAMQAVMEAYEIVINRPKG
;
A
#
# COMPACT_ATOMS: atom_id res chain seq x y z
N MET A 1 0.84 -1.27 -20.13
CA MET A 1 2.25 -1.64 -20.36
C MET A 1 2.31 -3.11 -20.10
N ASP A 2 2.51 -3.89 -21.16
CA ASP A 2 2.49 -5.34 -21.09
C ASP A 2 3.79 -5.79 -20.41
N MET A 3 3.66 -6.50 -19.28
CA MET A 3 4.79 -6.99 -18.50
C MET A 3 5.08 -8.43 -18.93
N GLU A 4 5.61 -8.57 -20.14
CA GLU A 4 5.88 -9.87 -20.75
C GLU A 4 7.37 -9.98 -21.09
N LEU A 5 7.94 -11.16 -20.82
CA LEU A 5 9.26 -11.54 -21.33
C LEU A 5 9.07 -12.83 -22.14
N SER A 6 9.18 -12.72 -23.46
CA SER A 6 8.76 -13.81 -24.38
C SER A 6 7.29 -14.19 -24.12
N ASP A 7 6.97 -15.45 -23.88
CA ASP A 7 5.61 -15.93 -23.60
C ASP A 7 5.24 -15.94 -22.09
N ILE A 8 6.05 -15.29 -21.25
CA ILE A 8 5.87 -15.31 -19.79
C ILE A 8 5.25 -13.99 -19.31
N ASP A 9 4.02 -14.09 -18.79
CA ASP A 9 3.24 -12.99 -18.19
C ASP A 9 3.61 -12.76 -16.70
N PHE A 10 4.12 -11.56 -16.39
CA PHE A 10 4.46 -11.13 -15.03
C PHE A 10 3.34 -10.34 -14.35
N SER A 11 2.23 -10.03 -15.03
CA SER A 11 1.12 -9.22 -14.48
C SER A 11 0.45 -9.83 -13.24
N ARG A 12 0.64 -11.14 -13.05
CA ARG A 12 0.12 -11.93 -11.93
C ARG A 12 1.04 -11.94 -10.71
N VAL A 13 2.28 -11.49 -10.83
CA VAL A 13 3.21 -11.36 -9.71
C VAL A 13 2.84 -10.09 -8.95
N ARG A 14 2.29 -10.23 -7.75
CA ARG A 14 1.82 -9.10 -6.93
C ARG A 14 2.40 -9.17 -5.53
N ASN A 15 2.58 -8.01 -4.91
CA ASN A 15 3.00 -7.97 -3.52
C ASN A 15 1.79 -8.33 -2.65
N ARG A 16 1.94 -9.35 -1.80
CA ARG A 16 0.86 -9.83 -0.93
C ARG A 16 0.39 -8.78 0.08
N ASN A 17 1.26 -7.82 0.38
CA ASN A 17 0.94 -6.73 1.31
C ASN A 17 0.00 -5.70 0.68
N GLU A 18 -0.15 -5.65 -0.65
CA GLU A 18 -1.02 -4.68 -1.36
C GLU A 18 -2.44 -4.69 -0.80
N LYS A 19 -3.04 -5.88 -0.65
CA LYS A 19 -4.40 -6.02 -0.11
C LYS A 19 -4.51 -5.54 1.34
N ARG A 20 -3.50 -5.83 2.17
CA ARG A 20 -3.48 -5.41 3.59
C ARG A 20 -3.35 -3.91 3.71
N VAL A 21 -2.46 -3.31 2.92
CA VAL A 21 -2.26 -1.86 2.87
C VAL A 21 -3.53 -1.17 2.38
N LEU A 22 -4.23 -1.69 1.37
CA LEU A 22 -5.51 -1.14 0.92
C LEU A 22 -6.57 -1.16 2.03
N ASN A 23 -6.72 -2.28 2.73
CA ASN A 23 -7.68 -2.41 3.83
C ASN A 23 -7.35 -1.45 4.99
N ALA A 24 -6.06 -1.31 5.33
CA ALA A 24 -5.61 -0.39 6.36
C ALA A 24 -5.80 1.07 5.94
N LEU A 25 -5.54 1.39 4.67
CA LEU A 25 -5.75 2.72 4.09
C LEU A 25 -7.22 3.13 4.15
N GLU A 26 -8.14 2.22 3.79
CA GLU A 26 -9.58 2.46 3.91
C GLU A 26 -9.98 2.77 5.36
N GLN A 27 -9.49 1.99 6.33
CA GLN A 27 -9.76 2.22 7.75
C GLN A 27 -9.20 3.57 8.25
N VAL A 28 -7.93 3.87 7.94
CA VAL A 28 -7.28 5.13 8.38
C VAL A 28 -7.98 6.35 7.79
N LEU A 29 -8.46 6.27 6.54
CA LEU A 29 -9.22 7.35 5.91
C LEU A 29 -10.64 7.46 6.48
N ALA A 30 -11.29 6.34 6.81
CA ALA A 30 -12.62 6.30 7.41
C ALA A 30 -12.66 6.82 8.86
N ASP A 31 -11.60 6.57 9.65
CA ASP A 31 -11.51 6.96 11.07
C ASP A 31 -11.14 8.43 11.30
N LYS A 32 -10.67 9.15 10.27
CA LYS A 32 -10.25 10.56 10.36
C LYS A 32 -11.11 11.52 9.52
N PRO A 33 -12.45 11.47 9.51
CA PRO A 33 -13.26 12.41 8.74
C PRO A 33 -13.14 13.80 9.38
N GLY A 34 -12.40 14.71 8.74
CA GLY A 34 -12.28 16.12 9.12
C GLY A 34 -10.96 16.54 9.78
N ARG A 35 -10.05 15.61 10.09
CA ARG A 35 -8.70 15.93 10.63
C ARG A 35 -7.62 15.97 9.55
N THR A 36 -7.96 15.58 8.33
CA THR A 36 -6.98 15.08 7.38
C THR A 36 -6.24 16.15 6.58
N GLY A 37 -6.83 17.32 6.31
CA GLY A 37 -6.20 18.32 5.42
C GLY A 37 -6.03 17.84 3.95
N LEU A 38 -5.98 16.53 3.72
CA LEU A 38 -6.25 15.87 2.45
C LEU A 38 -7.67 16.21 2.03
N LYS A 39 -7.77 17.02 0.99
CA LYS A 39 -8.96 16.97 0.15
C LYS A 39 -8.91 15.64 -0.59
N LEU A 40 -9.98 14.86 -0.51
CA LEU A 40 -10.18 13.64 -1.32
C LEU A 40 -10.02 13.87 -2.84
N SER A 41 -9.91 15.13 -3.29
CA SER A 41 -9.56 15.51 -4.65
C SER A 41 -8.10 15.23 -5.04
N ASP A 42 -7.19 15.00 -4.08
CA ASP A 42 -5.78 14.66 -4.37
C ASP A 42 -5.57 13.15 -4.37
N ALA A 43 -6.03 12.49 -5.44
CA ALA A 43 -5.75 11.07 -5.68
C ALA A 43 -4.25 10.74 -5.62
N LYS A 44 -3.39 11.73 -5.91
CA LYS A 44 -1.93 11.62 -5.78
C LYS A 44 -1.47 11.40 -4.35
N ASP A 45 -2.04 12.08 -3.36
CA ASP A 45 -1.64 11.91 -1.96
C ASP A 45 -1.98 10.50 -1.47
N VAL A 46 -3.16 10.00 -1.83
CA VAL A 46 -3.60 8.65 -1.47
C VAL A 46 -2.68 7.60 -2.11
N GLN A 47 -2.27 7.81 -3.37
CA GLN A 47 -1.29 6.98 -4.05
C GLN A 47 0.10 7.05 -3.39
N ASP A 48 0.53 8.25 -2.97
CA ASP A 48 1.80 8.44 -2.27
C ASP A 48 1.81 7.74 -0.90
N ILE A 49 0.71 7.82 -0.14
CA ILE A 49 0.55 7.08 1.13
C ILE A 49 0.64 5.58 0.87
N TYR A 50 -0.09 5.08 -0.13
CA TYR A 50 -0.05 3.67 -0.51
C TYR A 50 1.36 3.20 -0.88
N ALA A 51 2.07 3.96 -1.73
CA ALA A 51 3.43 3.64 -2.14
C ALA A 51 4.41 3.69 -0.95
N LEU A 52 4.32 4.71 -0.10
CA LEU A 52 5.17 4.84 1.10
C LEU A 52 4.92 3.72 2.10
N ALA A 53 3.66 3.33 2.32
CA ALA A 53 3.32 2.22 3.20
C ALA A 53 3.88 0.89 2.68
N LEU A 54 3.75 0.61 1.38
CA LEU A 54 4.33 -0.60 0.77
C LEU A 54 5.86 -0.63 0.87
N ASN A 55 6.53 0.51 0.68
CA ASN A 55 7.98 0.62 0.78
C ASN A 55 8.51 0.37 2.21
N ARG A 56 7.66 0.52 3.23
CA ARG A 56 8.01 0.24 4.63
C ARG A 56 7.90 -1.23 5.00
N LEU A 57 7.09 -2.00 4.26
CA LEU A 57 6.86 -3.41 4.54
C LEU A 57 7.88 -4.26 3.77
N PRO A 58 8.33 -5.40 4.31
CA PRO A 58 9.18 -6.31 3.56
C PRO A 58 8.43 -6.78 2.31
N ALA A 59 8.99 -6.51 1.13
CA ALA A 59 8.36 -6.84 -0.14
C ALA A 59 8.18 -8.36 -0.27
N ARG A 60 6.95 -8.81 -0.55
CA ARG A 60 6.63 -10.23 -0.72
C ARG A 60 5.79 -10.45 -1.96
N TYR A 61 6.49 -10.66 -3.07
CA TYR A 61 5.86 -10.98 -4.33
C TYR A 61 5.53 -12.48 -4.40
N ALA A 62 4.29 -12.78 -4.78
CA ALA A 62 3.84 -14.15 -4.99
C ALA A 62 3.03 -14.26 -6.27
N GLN A 63 3.10 -15.43 -6.90
CA GLN A 63 2.18 -15.83 -7.94
C GLN A 63 0.99 -16.60 -7.34
N PRO A 64 -0.22 -16.46 -7.91
CA PRO A 64 -1.36 -17.27 -7.50
C PRO A 64 -1.03 -18.77 -7.61
N GLY A 65 -1.24 -19.53 -6.53
CA GLY A 65 -1.05 -20.99 -6.52
C GLY A 65 0.28 -21.49 -5.95
N THR A 66 1.19 -20.63 -5.49
CA THR A 66 2.42 -21.06 -4.82
C THR A 66 2.23 -21.20 -3.31
N ILE A 67 2.80 -22.26 -2.73
CA ILE A 67 2.81 -22.49 -1.27
C ILE A 67 3.83 -21.54 -0.65
N VAL A 68 3.35 -20.53 0.08
CA VAL A 68 4.18 -19.56 0.78
C VAL A 68 4.25 -19.95 2.25
N VAL A 69 5.44 -20.30 2.74
CA VAL A 69 5.72 -20.60 4.15
C VAL A 69 6.03 -19.31 4.88
N GLY A 70 5.23 -18.98 5.90
CA GLY A 70 5.45 -17.85 6.80
C GLY A 70 5.12 -16.49 6.20
N ASP A 71 3.96 -15.94 6.58
CA ASP A 71 3.63 -14.54 6.34
C ASP A 71 3.88 -13.76 7.64
N PRO A 72 5.06 -13.11 7.81
CA PRO A 72 5.40 -12.43 9.04
C PRO A 72 4.72 -11.06 9.17
N VAL A 73 4.15 -10.53 8.08
CA VAL A 73 3.47 -9.23 8.08
C VAL A 73 2.04 -9.45 8.53
N ARG A 74 1.71 -8.90 9.69
CA ARG A 74 0.36 -8.89 10.25
C ARG A 74 -0.39 -7.67 9.75
N ASP A 75 -1.71 -7.71 9.91
CA ASP A 75 -2.56 -6.58 9.53
C ASP A 75 -2.23 -5.33 10.38
N GLU A 76 -1.78 -5.53 11.62
CA GLU A 76 -1.28 -4.47 12.51
C GLU A 76 -0.05 -3.75 11.94
N ASP A 77 0.89 -4.49 11.36
CA ASP A 77 2.10 -3.91 10.75
C ASP A 77 1.72 -3.05 9.53
N ALA A 78 0.75 -3.52 8.73
CA ALA A 78 0.23 -2.76 7.60
C ALA A 78 -0.50 -1.49 8.06
N MET A 79 -1.28 -1.58 9.15
CA MET A 79 -1.96 -0.43 9.74
C MET A 79 -0.97 0.62 10.23
N GLN A 80 0.07 0.20 10.95
CA GLN A 80 1.12 1.11 11.40
C GLN A 80 1.86 1.76 10.23
N ALA A 81 2.24 0.98 9.20
CA ALA A 81 2.92 1.50 8.03
C ALA A 81 2.08 2.54 7.27
N VAL A 82 0.76 2.32 7.17
CA VAL A 82 -0.18 3.28 6.58
C VAL A 82 -0.29 4.54 7.44
N MET A 83 -0.41 4.42 8.76
CA MET A 83 -0.47 5.58 9.65
C MET A 83 0.79 6.45 9.54
N GLU A 84 1.97 5.85 9.53
CA GLU A 84 3.23 6.58 9.37
C GLU A 84 3.35 7.25 7.99
N ALA A 85 2.95 6.54 6.93
CA ALA A 85 2.93 7.08 5.58
C ALA A 85 1.95 8.26 5.46
N TYR A 86 0.79 8.12 6.06
CA TYR A 86 -0.23 9.15 6.16
C TYR A 86 0.34 10.42 6.81
N GLU A 87 0.94 10.31 8.00
CA GLU A 87 1.53 11.47 8.70
C GLU A 87 2.64 12.15 7.89
N ILE A 88 3.42 11.39 7.11
CA ILE A 88 4.46 11.98 6.26
C ILE A 88 3.87 12.75 5.09
N VAL A 89 2.85 12.21 4.43
CA VAL A 89 2.25 12.86 3.26
C VAL A 89 1.50 14.13 3.67
N ILE A 90 0.81 14.14 4.82
CA ILE A 90 0.10 15.35 5.27
C ILE A 90 1.05 16.48 5.68
N ASN A 91 2.20 16.13 6.26
CA ASN A 91 3.17 17.10 6.77
C ASN A 91 4.20 17.52 5.71
N ARG A 92 4.12 16.93 4.50
CA ARG A 92 5.00 17.28 3.39
C ARG A 92 4.58 18.64 2.82
N PRO A 93 5.52 19.59 2.63
CA PRO A 93 5.20 20.84 1.96
C PRO A 93 4.77 20.52 0.52
N LYS A 94 3.56 20.93 0.15
CA LYS A 94 3.11 20.90 -1.25
C LYS A 94 3.77 22.08 -1.95
N GLY A 95 4.78 21.78 -2.77
CA GLY A 95 5.46 22.76 -3.62
C GLY A 95 4.58 23.29 -4.74
#